data_AF-A0A812UIC8-F1
#
_entry.id   AF-A0A812UIC8-F1
#
_cell.length_a   1.000
_cell.length_b   1.000
_cell.length_c   1.000
_cell.angle_alpha   90.00
_cell.angle_beta   90.00
_cell.angle_gamma   90.00
#
_symmetry.space_group_name_H-M   'P 1'
#
loop_
_entity.id
_entity.type
_entity.pdbx_description
1 polymer ?
#
loop_
_entity_poly.entity_id
_entity_poly.type
_entity_poly.pdbx_seq_one_letter_code
_entity_poly.pdbx_strand_id
1 'polypeptide(L)'
;PQFLGPAFLGLHLGLCIFTSVVFFVDNTVVGMDRGLFQGVLFLLCFGLMAHLLRKYWCSIHEMQVQISNFSIDHAMSSCCTQGHVEGRSCDRELILECISSWFGSTAAFEFYVRSEVWAILTNQLANDAVSYSRIVQSLTPLLWMVLNERVLRHGQREVRYDEIFWVLSHWLAALPCIAKLMLRLCYHLRATCRHMFLDLIVNAMVAFIVTFFMLIIANVRELLLELSPNQLLLSVMVLIFYSIAAALLWRCVPSMGTAVHT
;
A
#
# COMPACT_ATOMS: atom_id res chain seq x y z
N PRO A 1 7.35 -8.23 -9.65
CA PRO A 1 8.05 -7.32 -8.74
C PRO A 1 8.35 -7.99 -7.39
N GLN A 2 9.59 -8.44 -7.18
CA GLN A 2 10.01 -9.17 -5.98
C GLN A 2 9.80 -8.37 -4.67
N PHE A 3 9.83 -7.04 -4.73
CA PHE A 3 9.66 -6.17 -3.56
C PHE A 3 8.21 -6.07 -3.05
N LEU A 4 7.24 -6.20 -3.95
CA LEU A 4 5.85 -5.87 -3.67
C LEU A 4 5.04 -7.10 -3.20
N GLY A 5 5.40 -8.29 -3.67
CA GLY A 5 4.76 -9.55 -3.27
C GLY A 5 4.73 -9.75 -1.76
N PRO A 6 5.89 -9.66 -1.06
CA PRO A 6 5.94 -9.78 0.40
C PRO A 6 5.11 -8.74 1.13
N ALA A 7 5.04 -7.49 0.63
CA ALA A 7 4.23 -6.44 1.24
C ALA A 7 2.72 -6.74 1.14
N PHE A 8 2.23 -7.14 -0.03
CA PHE A 8 0.82 -7.53 -0.18
C PHE A 8 0.48 -8.82 0.57
N LEU A 9 1.37 -9.80 0.55
CA LEU A 9 1.19 -11.04 1.31
C LEU A 9 1.13 -10.74 2.81
N GLY A 10 2.06 -9.92 3.32
CA GLY A 10 2.09 -9.46 4.70
C GLY A 10 0.83 -8.67 5.05
N LEU A 11 0.34 -7.81 4.15
CA LEU A 11 -0.92 -7.09 4.32
C LEU A 11 -2.12 -8.02 4.41
N HIS A 12 -2.24 -8.95 3.48
CA HIS A 12 -3.37 -9.87 3.45
C HIS A 12 -3.36 -10.83 4.65
N LEU A 13 -2.20 -11.38 5.02
CA LEU A 13 -2.05 -12.23 6.21
C LEU A 13 -2.33 -11.42 7.48
N GLY A 14 -1.81 -10.20 7.57
CA GLY A 14 -2.06 -9.30 8.69
C GLY A 14 -3.55 -8.98 8.85
N LEU A 15 -4.25 -8.73 7.74
CA LEU A 15 -5.71 -8.52 7.75
C LEU A 15 -6.46 -9.77 8.16
N CYS A 16 -6.09 -10.97 7.68
CA CYS A 16 -6.71 -12.22 8.11
C CYS A 16 -6.56 -12.43 9.63
N ILE A 17 -5.34 -12.26 10.16
CA ILE A 17 -5.07 -12.38 11.60
C ILE A 17 -5.90 -11.34 12.37
N PHE A 18 -5.89 -10.09 11.92
CA PHE A 18 -6.68 -9.02 12.51
C PHE A 18 -8.18 -9.38 12.57
N THR A 19 -8.76 -9.81 11.45
CA THR A 19 -10.18 -10.17 11.39
C THR A 19 -10.52 -11.35 12.32
N SER A 20 -9.63 -12.33 12.43
CA SER A 20 -9.81 -13.47 13.34
C SER A 20 -9.74 -13.05 14.81
N VAL A 21 -8.83 -12.15 15.17
CA VAL A 21 -8.72 -11.62 16.53
C VAL A 21 -9.94 -10.78 16.89
N VAL A 22 -10.38 -9.88 16.00
CA VAL A 22 -11.61 -9.09 16.22
C VAL A 22 -12.81 -10.00 16.40
N PHE A 23 -12.99 -11.00 15.52
CA PHE A 23 -14.07 -11.96 15.65
C PHE A 23 -14.01 -12.72 16.98
N PHE A 24 -12.83 -13.17 17.41
CA PHE A 24 -12.67 -13.86 18.68
C PHE A 24 -13.02 -12.96 19.88
N VAL A 25 -12.53 -11.72 19.90
CA VAL A 25 -12.81 -10.74 20.96
C VAL A 25 -14.29 -10.40 21.02
N ASP A 26 -14.93 -10.23 19.87
CA ASP A 26 -16.36 -9.92 19.77
C ASP A 26 -17.25 -11.02 20.37
N ASN A 27 -16.78 -12.27 20.39
CA ASN A 27 -17.48 -13.40 20.98
C ASN A 27 -17.13 -13.67 22.45
N THR A 28 -16.07 -13.06 22.98
CA THR A 28 -15.54 -13.38 24.33
C THR A 28 -15.59 -12.21 25.31
N VAL A 29 -15.45 -10.97 24.83
CA VAL A 29 -15.38 -9.76 25.67
C VAL A 29 -16.65 -8.94 25.49
N VAL A 30 -17.31 -8.61 26.61
CA VAL A 30 -18.55 -7.82 26.63
C VAL A 30 -18.31 -6.49 27.34
N GLY A 31 -18.87 -5.38 26.82
CA GLY A 31 -18.87 -4.07 27.47
C GLY A 31 -17.84 -3.07 26.95
N MET A 32 -17.57 -2.02 27.74
CA MET A 32 -16.72 -0.88 27.38
C MET A 32 -15.29 -1.28 26.99
N ASP A 33 -14.79 -2.37 27.56
CA ASP A 33 -13.46 -2.92 27.28
C ASP A 33 -13.30 -3.34 25.81
N ARG A 34 -14.40 -3.69 25.14
CA ARG A 34 -14.40 -4.09 23.73
C ARG A 34 -13.95 -2.96 22.80
N GLY A 35 -14.52 -1.77 22.95
CA GLY A 35 -14.22 -0.63 22.08
C GLY A 35 -12.76 -0.17 22.24
N LEU A 36 -12.29 -0.11 23.49
CA LEU A 36 -10.90 0.22 23.79
C LEU A 36 -9.94 -0.82 23.19
N PHE A 37 -10.23 -2.11 23.38
CA PHE A 37 -9.41 -3.19 22.83
C PHE A 37 -9.34 -3.14 21.30
N GLN A 38 -10.50 -2.99 20.64
CA GLN A 38 -10.56 -2.85 19.18
C GLN A 38 -9.76 -1.63 18.70
N GLY A 39 -9.90 -0.48 19.37
CA GLY A 39 -9.15 0.74 19.05
C GLY A 39 -7.64 0.54 19.15
N VAL A 40 -7.16 -0.08 20.24
CA VAL A 40 -5.74 -0.42 20.42
C VAL A 40 -5.26 -1.39 19.35
N LEU A 41 -6.06 -2.41 19.02
CA LEU A 41 -5.73 -3.38 17.98
C LEU A 41 -5.63 -2.72 16.59
N PHE A 42 -6.57 -1.82 16.24
CA PHE A 42 -6.50 -1.05 15.01
C PHE A 42 -5.24 -0.19 14.94
N LEU A 43 -4.90 0.53 16.02
CA LEU A 43 -3.68 1.34 16.09
C LEU A 43 -2.42 0.49 15.91
N LEU A 44 -2.36 -0.69 16.52
CA LEU A 44 -1.24 -1.61 16.37
C LEU A 44 -1.12 -2.12 14.92
N CYS A 45 -2.22 -2.60 14.35
CA CYS A 45 -2.24 -3.15 12.99
C CYS A 45 -1.90 -2.09 11.93
N PHE A 46 -2.51 -0.90 12.00
CA PHE A 46 -2.16 0.19 11.10
C PHE A 46 -0.75 0.75 11.36
N GLY A 47 -0.26 0.71 12.60
CA GLY A 47 1.13 1.09 12.92
C GLY A 47 2.15 0.15 12.26
N LEU A 48 1.92 -1.16 12.36
CA LEU A 48 2.75 -2.17 11.69
C LEU A 48 2.68 -2.03 10.16
N MET A 49 1.48 -1.80 9.63
CA MET A 49 1.30 -1.55 8.21
C MET A 49 2.06 -0.30 7.73
N ALA A 50 1.97 0.79 8.50
CA ALA A 50 2.66 2.03 8.20
C ALA A 50 4.17 1.83 8.17
N HIS A 51 4.70 1.05 9.12
CA HIS A 51 6.11 0.67 9.15
C HIS A 51 6.53 -0.10 7.89
N LEU A 52 5.78 -1.14 7.50
CA LEU A 52 6.08 -1.94 6.30
C LEU A 52 6.02 -1.11 5.02
N LEU A 53 4.99 -0.27 4.86
CA LEU A 53 4.84 0.62 3.71
C LEU A 53 5.95 1.66 3.64
N ARG A 54 6.35 2.25 4.77
CA ARG A 54 7.49 3.19 4.81
C ARG A 54 8.78 2.48 4.43
N LYS A 55 9.06 1.29 4.96
CA LYS A 55 10.23 0.49 4.56
C LYS A 55 10.24 0.20 3.07
N TYR A 56 9.09 -0.16 2.50
CA TYR A 56 8.93 -0.33 1.06
C TYR A 56 9.30 0.94 0.28
N TRP A 57 8.78 2.10 0.70
CA TRP A 57 9.11 3.38 0.08
C TRP A 57 10.58 3.78 0.24
N CYS A 58 11.21 3.47 1.38
CA CYS A 58 12.65 3.66 1.58
C CYS A 58 13.44 2.81 0.58
N SER A 59 13.10 1.52 0.42
CA SER A 59 13.79 0.64 -0.52
C SER A 59 13.63 1.07 -1.98
N ILE A 60 12.46 1.59 -2.36
CA ILE A 60 12.28 2.21 -3.69
C ILE A 60 13.20 3.42 -3.83
N HIS A 61 13.26 4.28 -2.82
CA HIS A 61 14.11 5.47 -2.87
C HIS A 61 15.60 5.12 -2.97
N GLU A 62 16.07 4.14 -2.19
CA GLU A 62 17.45 3.64 -2.28
C GLU A 62 17.76 3.08 -3.67
N MET A 63 16.85 2.30 -4.25
CA MET A 63 16.98 1.77 -5.60
C MET A 63 17.01 2.88 -6.66
N GLN A 64 16.17 3.90 -6.52
CA GLN A 64 16.19 5.08 -7.40
C GLN A 64 17.54 5.79 -7.35
N VAL A 65 18.11 5.96 -6.16
CA VAL A 65 19.43 6.58 -5.96
C VAL A 65 20.55 5.71 -6.54
N GLN A 66 20.46 4.39 -6.40
CA GLN A 66 21.43 3.46 -6.99
C GLN A 66 21.40 3.51 -8.52
N ILE A 67 20.22 3.60 -9.12
CA ILE A 67 20.06 3.68 -10.59
C ILE A 67 20.48 5.06 -11.10
N SER A 68 20.15 6.14 -10.41
CA SER A 68 20.56 7.49 -10.84
C SER A 68 22.08 7.66 -10.81
N ASN A 69 22.76 6.96 -9.89
CA ASN A 69 24.21 6.94 -9.77
C ASN A 69 24.85 5.71 -10.44
N PHE A 70 24.11 4.95 -11.23
CA PHE A 70 24.61 3.74 -11.88
C PHE A 70 25.79 4.10 -12.79
N SER A 71 26.94 3.48 -12.59
CA SER A 71 28.07 3.56 -13.53
C SER A 71 28.64 2.18 -13.78
N ILE A 72 28.95 1.92 -15.04
CA ILE A 72 29.50 0.67 -15.53
C ILE A 72 30.97 0.50 -15.13
N ASP A 73 31.65 1.58 -14.77
CA ASP A 73 33.02 1.56 -14.28
C ASP A 73 33.12 0.83 -12.94
N HIS A 74 32.07 0.90 -12.12
CA HIS A 74 31.97 0.19 -10.85
C HIS A 74 31.47 -1.26 -10.99
N ALA A 75 31.07 -1.68 -12.19
CA ALA A 75 30.62 -3.06 -12.41
C ALA A 75 31.80 -4.02 -12.41
N MET A 76 31.77 -5.01 -11.52
CA MET A 76 32.77 -6.08 -11.42
C MET A 76 32.15 -7.42 -11.77
N SER A 77 32.85 -8.21 -12.60
CA SER A 77 32.54 -9.62 -12.84
C SER A 77 33.35 -10.53 -11.89
N SER A 78 32.95 -11.80 -11.79
CA SER A 78 33.68 -12.78 -10.96
C SER A 78 35.15 -12.95 -11.37
N CYS A 79 35.48 -12.77 -12.65
CA CYS A 79 36.87 -12.83 -13.10
C CYS A 79 37.70 -11.61 -12.65
N CYS A 80 37.08 -10.43 -12.53
CA CYS A 80 37.76 -9.23 -12.04
C CYS A 80 38.11 -9.33 -10.55
N THR A 81 37.28 -10.02 -9.74
CA THR A 81 37.52 -10.15 -8.29
C THR A 81 38.54 -11.23 -7.95
N GLN A 82 38.71 -12.25 -8.78
CA GLN A 82 39.65 -13.36 -8.56
C GLN A 82 41.04 -13.12 -9.15
N GLY A 83 41.25 -12.00 -9.84
CA GLY A 83 42.43 -11.75 -10.68
C GLY A 83 42.29 -12.45 -12.03
N HIS A 84 42.55 -11.71 -13.10
CA HIS A 84 42.42 -12.23 -14.46
C HIS A 84 43.29 -13.48 -14.66
N VAL A 85 42.68 -14.60 -15.06
CA VAL A 85 43.40 -15.82 -15.42
C VAL A 85 43.99 -15.62 -16.82
N GLU A 86 45.30 -15.79 -16.95
CA GLU A 86 46.00 -15.67 -18.23
C GLU A 86 45.37 -16.59 -19.30
N GLY A 87 45.13 -16.04 -20.49
CA GLY A 87 44.57 -16.77 -21.63
C GLY A 87 43.04 -16.89 -21.66
N ARG A 88 42.30 -16.25 -20.74
CA ARG A 88 40.83 -16.13 -20.83
C ARG A 88 40.40 -14.67 -20.96
N SER A 89 39.49 -14.40 -21.90
CA SER A 89 38.86 -13.09 -22.05
C SER A 89 38.05 -12.74 -20.80
N CYS A 90 38.10 -11.48 -20.39
CA CYS A 90 37.33 -10.99 -19.26
C CYS A 90 35.85 -10.85 -19.66
N ASP A 91 34.94 -11.46 -18.88
CA ASP A 91 33.49 -11.32 -19.12
C ASP A 91 33.05 -9.85 -19.13
N ARG A 92 33.69 -8.99 -18.31
CA ARG A 92 33.40 -7.55 -18.28
C ARG A 92 33.74 -6.89 -19.61
N GLU A 93 34.89 -7.20 -20.20
CA GLU A 93 35.31 -6.62 -21.49
C GLU A 93 34.35 -7.02 -22.60
N LEU A 94 33.99 -8.31 -22.65
CA LEU A 94 33.03 -8.83 -23.63
C LEU A 94 31.64 -8.18 -23.48
N ILE A 95 31.16 -8.00 -22.25
CA ILE A 95 29.88 -7.31 -21.98
C ILE A 95 29.96 -5.83 -22.40
N LEU A 96 31.06 -5.14 -22.11
CA LEU A 96 31.26 -3.73 -22.49
C LEU A 96 31.31 -3.55 -24.01
N GLU A 97 31.92 -4.48 -24.73
CA GLU A 97 31.95 -4.49 -26.19
C GLU A 97 30.54 -4.70 -26.77
N CYS A 98 29.79 -5.68 -26.26
CA CYS A 98 28.40 -5.90 -26.63
C CYS A 98 27.52 -4.66 -26.36
N ILE A 99 27.65 -4.05 -25.18
CA ILE A 99 26.93 -2.82 -24.82
C ILE A 99 27.28 -1.68 -25.78
N SER A 100 28.57 -1.52 -26.09
CA SER A 100 29.02 -0.50 -27.03
C SER A 100 28.49 -0.75 -28.45
N SER A 101 28.39 -2.02 -28.86
CA SER A 101 27.79 -2.40 -30.14
C SER A 101 26.29 -2.10 -30.20
N TRP A 102 25.54 -2.35 -29.12
CA TRP A 102 24.09 -2.13 -29.08
C TRP A 102 23.69 -0.66 -28.88
N PHE A 103 24.40 0.07 -28.03
CA PHE A 103 24.06 1.44 -27.63
C PHE A 103 24.97 2.50 -28.28
N GLY A 104 25.94 2.09 -29.10
CA GLY A 104 26.95 2.95 -29.72
C GLY A 104 28.09 3.35 -28.77
N SER A 105 27.85 3.40 -27.46
CA SER A 105 28.87 3.61 -26.43
C SER A 105 28.37 3.18 -25.05
N THR A 106 29.30 2.94 -24.13
CA THR A 106 29.00 2.72 -22.71
C THR A 106 28.33 3.94 -22.05
N ALA A 107 28.73 5.15 -22.45
CA ALA A 107 28.14 6.40 -21.96
C ALA A 107 26.66 6.56 -22.39
N ALA A 108 26.33 6.21 -23.64
CA ALA A 108 24.96 6.21 -24.12
C ALA A 108 24.10 5.19 -23.36
N PHE A 109 24.66 4.01 -23.06
CA PHE A 109 23.99 3.02 -22.22
C PHE A 109 23.74 3.53 -20.79
N GLU A 110 24.75 4.11 -20.13
CA GLU A 110 24.57 4.68 -18.79
C GLU A 110 23.50 5.78 -18.78
N PHE A 111 23.51 6.66 -19.79
CA PHE A 111 22.47 7.68 -19.93
C PHE A 111 21.08 7.05 -20.09
N TYR A 112 20.94 6.03 -20.94
CA TYR A 112 19.69 5.29 -21.12
C TYR A 112 19.21 4.64 -19.82
N VAL A 113 20.11 4.04 -19.03
CA VAL A 113 19.77 3.45 -17.73
C VAL A 113 19.30 4.51 -16.73
N ARG A 114 20.04 5.62 -16.61
CA ARG A 114 19.72 6.71 -15.67
C ARG A 114 18.45 7.49 -16.05
N SER A 115 18.04 7.46 -17.32
CA SER A 115 16.85 8.15 -17.81
C SER A 115 15.65 7.21 -17.97
N GLU A 116 15.63 6.41 -19.03
CA GLU A 116 14.49 5.59 -19.44
C GLU A 116 14.22 4.46 -18.45
N VAL A 117 15.25 3.68 -18.09
CA VAL A 117 15.07 2.55 -17.15
C VAL A 117 14.63 3.07 -15.77
N TRP A 118 15.24 4.16 -15.30
CA TRP A 118 14.85 4.82 -14.06
C TRP A 118 13.38 5.29 -14.09
N ALA A 119 12.94 5.92 -15.17
CA ALA A 119 11.58 6.43 -15.32
C ALA A 119 10.54 5.28 -15.34
N ILE A 120 10.81 4.24 -16.14
CA ILE A 120 9.95 3.06 -16.23
C ILE A 120 9.85 2.38 -14.86
N LEU A 121 10.99 2.15 -14.20
CA LEU A 121 11.02 1.46 -12.91
C LEU A 121 10.32 2.26 -11.82
N THR A 122 10.55 3.57 -11.77
CA THR A 122 9.87 4.47 -10.84
C THR A 122 8.37 4.44 -11.07
N ASN A 123 7.91 4.49 -12.33
CA ASN A 123 6.49 4.43 -12.61
C ASN A 123 5.87 3.08 -12.21
N GLN A 124 6.52 1.97 -12.58
CA GLN A 124 6.03 0.62 -12.27
C GLN A 124 6.01 0.33 -10.77
N LEU A 125 7.03 0.76 -10.02
CA LEU A 125 7.13 0.50 -8.59
C LEU A 125 6.35 1.49 -7.75
N ALA A 126 6.27 2.77 -8.12
CA ALA A 126 5.55 3.75 -7.31
C ALA A 126 4.07 3.85 -7.67
N ASN A 127 3.72 3.86 -8.96
CA ASN A 127 2.35 4.15 -9.40
C ASN A 127 1.58 2.87 -9.75
N ASP A 128 2.16 1.97 -10.55
CA ASP A 128 1.43 0.80 -11.05
C ASP A 128 1.40 -0.37 -10.05
N ALA A 129 2.39 -0.43 -9.16
CA ALA A 129 2.47 -1.41 -8.10
C ALA A 129 1.19 -1.42 -7.25
N VAL A 130 0.68 -0.24 -6.94
CA VAL A 130 -0.41 -0.05 -5.98
C VAL A 130 -1.70 0.36 -6.71
N SER A 131 -2.16 -0.53 -7.58
CA SER A 131 -3.43 -0.34 -8.29
C SER A 131 -4.63 -0.48 -7.37
N TYR A 132 -5.71 0.25 -7.69
CA TYR A 132 -6.99 0.17 -6.96
C TYR A 132 -7.49 -1.27 -6.84
N SER A 133 -7.42 -2.05 -7.93
CA SER A 133 -7.83 -3.46 -7.94
C SER A 133 -7.06 -4.30 -6.92
N ARG A 134 -5.74 -4.08 -6.78
CA ARG A 134 -4.93 -4.83 -5.81
C ARG A 134 -5.29 -4.47 -4.37
N ILE A 135 -5.58 -3.20 -4.11
CA ILE A 135 -6.06 -2.76 -2.79
C ILE A 135 -7.41 -3.43 -2.48
N VAL A 136 -8.39 -3.34 -3.38
CA VAL A 136 -9.70 -3.98 -3.19
C VAL A 136 -9.56 -5.48 -2.93
N GLN A 137 -8.72 -6.17 -3.70
CA GLN A 137 -8.41 -7.59 -3.48
C GLN A 137 -7.79 -7.85 -2.10
N SER A 138 -6.84 -7.02 -1.67
CA SER A 138 -6.21 -7.15 -0.34
C SER A 138 -7.18 -6.95 0.82
N LEU A 139 -8.28 -6.21 0.61
CA LEU A 139 -9.31 -5.93 1.60
C LEU A 139 -10.41 -7.01 1.67
N THR A 140 -10.30 -8.07 0.86
CA THR A 140 -11.28 -9.17 0.81
C THR A 140 -11.51 -9.86 2.17
N PRO A 141 -10.51 -10.08 3.05
CA PRO A 141 -10.75 -10.63 4.38
C PRO A 141 -11.71 -9.79 5.24
N LEU A 142 -11.61 -8.46 5.16
CA LEU A 142 -12.50 -7.54 5.87
C LEU A 142 -13.94 -7.65 5.34
N LEU A 143 -14.10 -7.73 4.01
CA LEU A 143 -15.41 -7.94 3.39
C LEU A 143 -16.06 -9.23 3.93
N TRP A 144 -15.33 -10.34 3.92
CA TRP A 144 -15.84 -11.62 4.41
C TRP A 144 -16.20 -11.59 5.89
N MET A 145 -15.36 -10.98 6.72
CA MET A 145 -15.64 -10.83 8.15
C MET A 145 -16.97 -10.09 8.37
N VAL A 146 -17.16 -8.94 7.71
CA VAL A 146 -18.37 -8.14 7.86
C VAL A 146 -19.61 -8.87 7.33
N LEU A 147 -19.51 -9.53 6.17
CA LEU A 147 -20.63 -10.32 5.64
C LEU A 147 -20.99 -11.47 6.59
N ASN A 148 -20.00 -12.19 7.12
CA ASN A 148 -20.22 -13.29 8.06
C ASN A 148 -20.89 -12.81 9.36
N GLU A 149 -20.41 -11.71 9.93
CA GLU A 149 -21.02 -11.08 11.12
C GLU A 149 -22.49 -10.73 10.88
N ARG A 150 -22.85 -10.21 9.69
CA ARG A 150 -24.21 -9.83 9.35
C ARG A 150 -25.13 -11.05 9.19
N VAL A 151 -24.64 -12.09 8.54
CA VAL A 151 -25.35 -13.37 8.38
C VAL A 151 -25.60 -14.02 9.75
N LEU A 152 -24.62 -14.00 10.65
CA LEU A 152 -24.77 -14.54 12.00
C LEU A 152 -25.79 -13.76 12.83
N ARG A 153 -25.85 -12.43 12.70
CA ARG A 153 -26.80 -11.58 13.47
C ARG A 153 -28.26 -11.72 13.04
N HIS A 154 -28.53 -11.80 11.73
CA HIS A 154 -29.91 -11.84 11.21
C HIS A 154 -30.44 -13.27 10.99
N GLY A 155 -29.59 -14.28 11.17
CA GLY A 155 -29.90 -15.66 10.78
C GLY A 155 -30.00 -15.81 9.26
N GLN A 156 -30.36 -17.01 8.79
CA GLN A 156 -30.48 -17.30 7.35
C GLN A 156 -31.67 -16.61 6.65
N ARG A 157 -32.55 -15.90 7.40
CA ARG A 157 -33.87 -15.46 6.93
C ARG A 157 -33.88 -14.05 6.33
N GLU A 158 -33.01 -13.82 5.35
CA GLU A 158 -32.91 -12.62 4.47
C GLU A 158 -31.92 -11.54 4.91
N VAL A 159 -30.81 -11.45 4.16
CA VAL A 159 -29.89 -10.31 4.22
C VAL A 159 -30.57 -9.12 3.54
N ARG A 160 -30.73 -8.02 4.28
CA ARG A 160 -31.39 -6.81 3.74
C ARG A 160 -30.50 -6.13 2.70
N TYR A 161 -31.08 -5.70 1.57
CA TYR A 161 -30.34 -5.04 0.49
C TYR A 161 -29.59 -3.78 0.94
N ASP A 162 -30.16 -3.00 1.86
CA ASP A 162 -29.53 -1.78 2.39
C ASP A 162 -28.20 -2.06 3.11
N GLU A 163 -28.07 -3.22 3.77
CA GLU A 163 -26.82 -3.65 4.40
C GLU A 163 -25.77 -4.06 3.37
N ILE A 164 -26.18 -4.75 2.30
CA ILE A 164 -25.28 -5.16 1.21
C ILE A 164 -24.68 -3.92 0.54
N PHE A 165 -25.53 -2.95 0.17
CA PHE A 165 -25.05 -1.69 -0.42
C PHE A 165 -24.13 -0.93 0.54
N TRP A 166 -24.44 -0.92 1.84
CA TRP A 166 -23.58 -0.32 2.85
C TRP A 166 -22.19 -0.98 2.87
N VAL A 167 -22.13 -2.31 2.95
CA VAL A 167 -20.87 -3.07 2.97
C VAL A 167 -20.07 -2.85 1.69
N LEU A 168 -20.73 -2.91 0.52
CA LEU A 168 -20.09 -2.66 -0.76
C LEU A 168 -19.54 -1.22 -0.87
N SER A 169 -20.25 -0.23 -0.34
CA SER A 169 -19.78 1.17 -0.29
C SER A 169 -18.46 1.29 0.48
N HIS A 170 -18.35 0.57 1.59
CA HIS A 170 -17.16 0.60 2.43
C HIS A 170 -16.01 -0.14 1.75
N TRP A 171 -16.27 -1.35 1.26
CA TRP A 171 -15.24 -2.20 0.67
C TRP A 171 -14.71 -1.65 -0.66
N LEU A 172 -15.59 -1.20 -1.55
CA LEU A 172 -15.18 -0.70 -2.86
C LEU A 172 -14.67 0.73 -2.79
N ALA A 173 -15.27 1.62 -1.99
CA ALA A 173 -14.95 3.03 -2.09
C ALA A 173 -14.22 3.60 -0.86
N ALA A 174 -14.80 3.46 0.34
CA ALA A 174 -14.24 4.08 1.54
C ALA A 174 -12.86 3.52 1.93
N LEU A 175 -12.73 2.20 2.04
CA LEU A 175 -11.49 1.55 2.47
C LEU A 175 -10.35 1.76 1.47
N PRO A 176 -10.54 1.67 0.14
CA PRO A 176 -9.48 2.00 -0.81
C PRO A 176 -9.04 3.45 -0.76
N CYS A 177 -9.93 4.39 -0.45
CA CYS A 177 -9.57 5.79 -0.20
C CYS A 177 -8.65 5.93 1.01
N ILE A 178 -8.99 5.28 2.12
CA ILE A 178 -8.17 5.27 3.34
C ILE A 178 -6.82 4.60 3.10
N ALA A 179 -6.80 3.47 2.40
CA ALA A 179 -5.56 2.80 2.04
C ALA A 179 -4.68 3.70 1.16
N LYS A 180 -5.27 4.40 0.17
CA LYS A 180 -4.55 5.38 -0.66
C LYS A 180 -4.00 6.54 0.17
N LEU A 181 -4.77 7.08 1.11
CA LEU A 181 -4.31 8.11 2.04
C LEU A 181 -3.11 7.62 2.87
N MET A 182 -3.20 6.41 3.43
CA MET A 182 -2.13 5.79 4.19
C MET A 182 -0.85 5.65 3.37
N LEU A 183 -0.94 5.11 2.15
CA LEU A 183 0.19 4.98 1.23
C LEU A 183 0.88 6.32 0.98
N ARG A 184 0.11 7.39 0.81
CA ARG A 184 0.62 8.75 0.60
C ARG A 184 1.32 9.30 1.82
N LEU A 185 0.70 9.16 2.99
CA LEU A 185 1.32 9.58 4.26
C LEU A 185 2.65 8.85 4.46
N CYS A 186 2.67 7.52 4.26
CA CYS A 186 3.90 6.73 4.33
C CYS A 186 4.94 7.17 3.29
N TYR A 187 4.54 7.50 2.06
CA TYR A 187 5.46 7.99 1.03
C TYR A 187 6.07 9.34 1.40
N HIS A 188 5.28 10.29 1.92
CA HIS A 188 5.77 11.60 2.34
C HIS A 188 6.65 11.50 3.59
N LEU A 189 6.36 10.57 4.48
CA LEU A 189 7.09 10.31 5.72
C LEU A 189 8.15 9.21 5.56
N ARG A 190 8.55 8.88 4.32
CA ARG A 190 9.51 7.79 4.03
C ARG A 190 10.95 8.09 4.45
N ALA A 191 11.25 9.30 4.94
CA ALA A 191 12.59 9.63 5.39
C ALA A 191 13.03 8.62 6.46
N THR A 192 14.23 8.06 6.27
CA THR A 192 14.78 7.05 7.18
C THR A 192 15.05 7.69 8.53
N CYS A 193 14.24 7.37 9.53
CA CYS A 193 14.49 7.84 10.88
C CYS A 193 15.68 7.07 11.46
N ARG A 194 16.79 7.76 11.74
CA ARG A 194 17.98 7.16 12.37
C ARG A 194 17.70 6.65 13.78
N HIS A 195 16.66 7.18 14.43
CA HIS A 195 16.24 6.81 15.78
C HIS A 195 14.96 5.96 15.76
N MET A 196 15.00 4.81 16.43
CA MET A 196 13.87 3.89 16.56
C MET A 196 12.61 4.56 17.15
N PHE A 197 12.80 5.46 18.12
CA PHE A 197 11.69 6.18 18.75
C PHE A 197 10.96 7.13 17.80
N LEU A 198 11.70 7.84 16.95
CA LEU A 198 11.10 8.72 15.94
C LEU A 198 10.33 7.89 14.90
N ASP A 199 10.87 6.72 14.52
CA ASP A 199 10.16 5.81 13.63
C ASP A 199 8.83 5.35 14.22
N LEU A 200 8.83 4.97 15.51
CA LEU A 200 7.63 4.57 16.25
C LEU A 200 6.59 5.71 16.29
N ILE A 201 6.99 6.93 16.61
CA ILE A 201 6.08 8.10 16.64
C ILE A 201 5.45 8.33 15.26
N VAL A 202 6.26 8.33 14.20
CA VAL A 202 5.76 8.57 12.84
C VAL A 202 4.75 7.48 12.43
N ASN A 203 5.05 6.21 12.73
CA ASN A 203 4.13 5.11 12.45
C ASN A 203 2.83 5.22 13.28
N ALA A 204 2.93 5.58 14.56
CA ALA A 204 1.78 5.80 15.43
C ALA A 204 0.92 6.97 14.96
N MET A 205 1.54 8.05 14.48
CA MET A 205 0.83 9.21 13.92
C MET A 205 0.05 8.82 12.65
N VAL A 206 0.68 8.09 11.72
CA VAL A 206 -0.01 7.59 10.52
C VAL A 206 -1.17 6.68 10.90
N ALA A 207 -0.95 5.75 11.83
CA ALA A 207 -1.99 4.84 12.33
C ALA A 207 -3.14 5.60 12.99
N PHE A 208 -2.84 6.62 13.79
CA PHE A 208 -3.85 7.46 14.43
C PHE A 208 -4.71 8.20 13.41
N ILE A 209 -4.09 8.83 12.40
CA ILE A 209 -4.82 9.53 11.33
C ILE A 209 -5.75 8.56 10.59
N VAL A 210 -5.23 7.39 10.20
CA VAL A 210 -6.01 6.36 9.49
C VAL A 210 -7.18 5.85 10.35
N THR A 211 -6.93 5.51 11.61
CA THR A 211 -7.96 5.06 12.56
C THR A 211 -9.01 6.15 12.79
N PHE A 212 -8.61 7.42 12.89
CA PHE A 212 -9.53 8.54 13.03
C PHE A 212 -10.47 8.67 11.84
N PHE A 213 -9.96 8.57 10.60
CA PHE A 213 -10.80 8.56 9.41
C PHE A 213 -11.73 7.33 9.35
N MET A 214 -11.22 6.16 9.74
CA MET A 214 -12.05 4.94 9.86
C MET A 214 -13.21 5.13 10.84
N LEU A 215 -12.95 5.75 12.00
CA LEU A 215 -13.98 6.06 12.99
C LEU A 215 -15.01 7.04 12.43
N ILE A 216 -14.59 8.11 11.74
CA ILE A 216 -15.53 9.02 11.08
C ILE A 216 -16.45 8.24 10.13
N ILE A 217 -15.88 7.42 9.24
CA ILE A 217 -16.65 6.65 8.27
C ILE A 217 -17.61 5.66 8.96
N ALA A 218 -17.18 5.00 10.03
CA ALA A 218 -18.03 4.09 10.80
C ALA A 218 -19.24 4.81 11.42
N ASN A 219 -19.03 6.02 11.96
CA ASN A 219 -20.07 6.83 12.62
C ASN A 219 -20.96 7.61 11.64
N VAL A 220 -20.54 7.79 10.38
CA VAL A 220 -21.37 8.45 9.34
C VAL A 220 -22.71 7.73 9.18
N ARG A 221 -22.77 6.41 9.38
CA ARG A 221 -24.05 5.67 9.30
C ARG A 221 -25.06 6.17 10.32
N GLU A 222 -24.64 6.25 11.58
CA GLU A 222 -25.53 6.56 12.70
C GLU A 222 -26.08 7.97 12.54
N LEU A 223 -25.22 8.93 12.18
CA LEU A 223 -25.62 10.30 11.86
C LEU A 223 -26.61 10.37 10.69
N LEU A 224 -26.37 9.58 9.64
CA LEU A 224 -27.23 9.56 8.46
C LEU A 224 -28.59 8.89 8.72
N LEU A 225 -28.64 7.89 9.61
CA LEU A 225 -29.88 7.23 10.01
C LEU A 225 -30.80 8.16 10.82
N GLU A 226 -30.25 9.13 11.55
CA GLU A 226 -31.03 10.17 12.23
C GLU A 226 -31.70 11.14 11.23
N LEU A 227 -31.11 11.33 10.05
CA LEU A 227 -31.58 12.30 9.06
C LEU A 227 -32.69 11.76 8.14
N SER A 228 -32.77 10.44 7.91
CA SER A 228 -33.74 9.87 6.97
C SER A 228 -34.21 8.47 7.36
N PRO A 229 -35.53 8.19 7.35
CA PRO A 229 -36.06 6.85 7.61
C PRO A 229 -35.81 5.86 6.45
N ASN A 230 -35.50 6.34 5.24
CA ASN A 230 -35.31 5.46 4.07
C ASN A 230 -33.86 4.96 3.96
N GLN A 231 -33.57 3.86 4.65
CA GLN A 231 -32.22 3.28 4.76
C GLN A 231 -31.64 2.85 3.41
N LEU A 232 -32.46 2.35 2.48
CA LEU A 232 -32.00 1.92 1.17
C LEU A 232 -31.51 3.11 0.34
N LEU A 233 -32.31 4.19 0.27
CA LEU A 233 -31.94 5.40 -0.46
C LEU A 233 -30.62 5.97 0.08
N LEU A 234 -30.47 5.96 1.41
CA LEU A 234 -29.28 6.43 2.09
C LEU A 234 -28.03 5.61 1.73
N SER A 235 -28.11 4.28 1.79
CA SER A 235 -27.00 3.40 1.41
C SER A 235 -26.59 3.59 -0.05
N VAL A 236 -27.55 3.81 -0.95
CA VAL A 236 -27.27 4.10 -2.37
C VAL A 236 -26.59 5.45 -2.54
N MET A 237 -27.05 6.49 -1.84
CA MET A 237 -26.41 7.81 -1.88
C MET A 237 -24.97 7.77 -1.35
N VAL A 238 -24.72 7.04 -0.26
CA VAL A 238 -23.38 6.85 0.30
C VAL A 238 -22.48 6.10 -0.68
N LEU A 239 -23.00 5.05 -1.34
CA LEU A 239 -22.25 4.33 -2.38
C LEU A 239 -21.82 5.27 -3.50
N ILE A 240 -22.75 6.07 -4.04
CA ILE A 240 -22.49 7.01 -5.13
C ILE A 240 -21.46 8.06 -4.68
N PHE A 241 -21.67 8.67 -3.51
CA PHE A 241 -20.78 9.71 -2.99
C PHE A 241 -19.36 9.18 -2.78
N TYR A 242 -19.19 8.04 -2.09
CA TYR A 242 -17.88 7.46 -1.90
C TYR A 242 -17.24 7.00 -3.21
N SER A 243 -18.02 6.46 -4.17
CA SER A 243 -17.48 6.05 -5.47
C SER A 243 -16.95 7.24 -6.27
N ILE A 244 -17.65 8.37 -6.25
CA ILE A 244 -17.18 9.62 -6.87
C ILE A 244 -15.93 10.12 -6.16
N ALA A 245 -15.94 10.17 -4.83
CA ALA A 245 -14.78 10.59 -4.04
C ALA A 245 -13.56 9.69 -4.32
N ALA A 246 -13.77 8.37 -4.42
CA ALA A 246 -12.74 7.42 -4.81
C ALA A 246 -12.25 7.71 -6.22
N ALA A 247 -13.13 7.82 -7.22
CA ALA A 247 -12.73 8.12 -8.59
C ALA A 247 -11.90 9.41 -8.69
N LEU A 248 -12.30 10.47 -8.00
CA LEU A 248 -11.58 11.74 -7.92
C LEU A 248 -10.23 11.58 -7.22
N LEU A 249 -10.19 10.94 -6.05
CA LEU A 249 -8.93 10.68 -5.34
C LEU A 249 -7.98 9.83 -6.21
N TRP A 250 -8.51 8.86 -6.95
CA TRP A 250 -7.72 7.96 -7.79
C TRP A 250 -7.18 8.64 -9.05
N ARG A 251 -7.93 9.57 -9.65
CA ARG A 251 -7.52 10.30 -10.87
C ARG A 251 -6.77 11.60 -10.61
N CYS A 252 -7.15 12.37 -9.59
CA CYS A 252 -6.66 13.73 -9.38
C CYS A 252 -5.42 13.80 -8.48
N VAL A 253 -5.12 12.76 -7.68
CA VAL A 253 -3.94 12.78 -6.83
C VAL A 253 -2.69 12.52 -7.68
N PRO A 254 -1.71 13.45 -7.73
CA PRO A 254 -0.54 13.38 -8.60
C PRO A 254 0.24 12.07 -8.45
N SER A 255 0.83 11.52 -9.50
CA SER A 255 1.73 10.36 -9.40
C SER A 255 2.85 10.59 -8.37
N MET A 256 3.28 9.54 -7.68
CA MET A 256 4.44 9.60 -6.79
C MET A 256 5.70 9.64 -7.66
N GLY A 257 6.53 10.67 -7.49
CA GLY A 257 7.92 10.67 -7.97
C GLY A 257 8.26 11.36 -9.30
N THR A 258 7.44 12.25 -9.85
CA THR A 258 7.79 13.00 -11.08
C THR A 258 8.39 14.39 -10.80
N ALA A 259 8.92 14.64 -9.60
CA ALA A 259 9.74 15.82 -9.39
C ALA A 259 11.09 15.59 -10.07
N VAL A 260 11.10 15.79 -11.40
CA VAL A 260 12.33 16.00 -12.16
C VAL A 260 12.97 17.22 -11.51
N HIS A 261 14.05 17.00 -10.76
CA HIS A 261 14.93 18.09 -10.40
C HIS A 261 15.54 18.60 -11.71
N THR A 262 14.85 19.53 -12.36
CA THR A 262 15.40 20.41 -13.40
C THR A 262 16.39 21.38 -12.77
#